data_AF-A0A087UAW0-F1
#
_entry.id   AF-A0A087UAW0-F1
#
_cell.length_a   1.000
_cell.length_b   1.000
_cell.length_c   1.000
_cell.angle_alpha   90.00
_cell.angle_beta   90.00
_cell.angle_gamma   90.00
#
_symmetry.space_group_name_H-M   'P 1'
#
loop_
_entity.id
_entity.type
_entity.pdbx_description
1 polymer ?
#
loop_
_entity_poly.entity_id
_entity_poly.type
_entity_poly.pdbx_seq_one_letter_code
_entity_poly.pdbx_strand_id
1 'polypeptide(L)'
;MHKLKKSSDHTFCCVPQYNLRACKELELCFHRIPSSKNMKQDNDTLKRRKEWIRVLRIGKEVGHYMKVCSKHFKKTGYIFPDVTTKRPHLKSTAIPSLNLSVLSTENIQVMAEKRKRADERHERCNTIIHLDFTSDKEGTLSEDTKARNATTEDQPQFLNLLHSLKDKSTQVSSGDFVTQILIPSNKLSSKQLNSLTGLHLVKLLEQLTEYVQMELQSAPK
;
A
#
# COMPACT_ATOMS: atom_id res chain seq x y z
N MET A 1 -26.01 -12.69 -39.81
CA MET A 1 -24.79 -12.54 -39.00
C MET A 1 -24.85 -11.22 -38.24
N HIS A 2 -25.13 -11.24 -36.94
CA HIS A 2 -25.18 -10.00 -36.15
C HIS A 2 -23.76 -9.55 -35.79
N LYS A 3 -23.33 -8.39 -36.31
CA LYS A 3 -22.09 -7.74 -35.88
C LYS A 3 -22.26 -7.27 -34.43
N LEU A 4 -21.68 -8.01 -33.50
CA LEU A 4 -21.72 -7.63 -32.09
C LEU A 4 -20.87 -6.36 -31.88
N LYS A 5 -21.50 -5.32 -31.32
CA LYS A 5 -20.87 -4.02 -31.04
C LYS A 5 -19.76 -4.20 -30.00
N LYS A 6 -18.55 -3.74 -30.33
CA LYS A 6 -17.38 -3.81 -29.45
C LYS A 6 -17.64 -3.00 -28.18
N SER A 7 -17.59 -3.65 -27.02
CA SER A 7 -17.75 -3.02 -25.71
C SER A 7 -16.51 -2.19 -25.38
N SER A 8 -16.69 -0.95 -24.88
CA SER A 8 -15.63 -0.10 -24.33
C SER A 8 -15.22 -0.51 -22.91
N ASP A 9 -15.73 -1.63 -22.39
CA ASP A 9 -15.38 -2.11 -21.06
C ASP A 9 -13.98 -2.74 -21.06
N HIS A 10 -13.04 -2.08 -20.37
CA HIS A 10 -11.69 -2.55 -20.15
C HIS A 10 -11.54 -3.47 -18.92
N THR A 11 -12.66 -3.91 -18.35
CA THR A 11 -12.67 -4.89 -17.25
C THR A 11 -11.91 -6.16 -17.66
N PHE A 12 -11.03 -6.62 -16.77
CA PHE A 12 -10.27 -7.86 -16.91
C PHE A 12 -10.58 -8.80 -15.74
N CYS A 13 -10.40 -10.11 -15.98
CA CYS A 13 -10.49 -11.11 -14.94
C CYS A 13 -9.26 -11.02 -14.03
N CYS A 14 -9.47 -10.98 -12.71
CA CYS A 14 -8.37 -10.89 -11.76
C CYS A 14 -7.73 -12.24 -11.40
N VAL A 15 -8.17 -13.34 -12.01
CA VAL A 15 -7.62 -14.68 -11.74
C VAL A 15 -6.23 -14.78 -12.40
N PRO A 16 -5.18 -15.12 -11.64
CA PRO A 16 -3.84 -15.28 -12.18
C PRO A 16 -3.83 -16.22 -13.39
N GLN A 17 -3.02 -15.88 -14.40
CA GLN A 17 -2.88 -16.63 -15.66
C GLN A 17 -4.14 -16.63 -16.56
N TYR A 18 -5.25 -16.04 -16.12
CA TYR A 18 -6.48 -15.97 -16.90
C TYR A 18 -6.71 -14.56 -17.46
N ASN A 19 -6.20 -14.31 -18.67
CA ASN A 19 -6.14 -12.97 -19.27
C ASN A 19 -7.39 -12.60 -20.10
N LEU A 20 -8.59 -12.99 -19.66
CA LEU A 20 -9.83 -12.62 -20.35
C LEU A 20 -10.23 -11.16 -20.06
N ARG A 21 -10.68 -10.49 -21.12
CA ARG A 21 -11.11 -9.08 -21.10
C ARG A 21 -12.53 -8.96 -21.63
N ALA A 22 -13.34 -8.12 -21.00
CA ALA A 22 -14.74 -7.89 -21.36
C ALA A 22 -14.90 -7.42 -22.82
N CYS A 23 -13.94 -6.62 -23.32
CA CYS A 23 -13.94 -6.17 -24.71
C CYS A 23 -13.66 -7.28 -25.75
N LYS A 24 -13.14 -8.44 -25.35
CA LYS A 24 -12.81 -9.56 -26.25
C LYS A 24 -13.90 -10.62 -26.32
N GLU A 25 -14.60 -10.87 -25.22
CA GLU A 25 -15.68 -11.87 -25.15
C GLU A 25 -16.95 -11.21 -24.59
N LEU A 26 -17.90 -10.90 -25.46
CA LEU A 26 -19.10 -10.15 -25.12
C LEU A 26 -20.12 -10.96 -24.30
N GLU A 27 -19.98 -12.28 -24.28
CA GLU A 27 -20.82 -13.20 -23.50
C GLU A 27 -20.33 -13.38 -22.06
N LEU A 28 -19.15 -12.84 -21.73
CA LEU A 28 -18.64 -12.92 -20.37
C LEU A 28 -19.32 -11.93 -19.45
N CYS A 29 -19.68 -12.42 -18.28
CA CYS A 29 -20.09 -11.60 -17.15
C CYS A 29 -18.97 -11.51 -16.13
N PHE A 30 -18.79 -10.34 -15.53
CA PHE A 30 -17.75 -10.09 -14.54
C PHE A 30 -18.37 -9.84 -13.17
N HIS A 31 -18.05 -10.68 -12.21
CA HIS A 31 -18.57 -10.64 -10.85
C HIS A 31 -17.54 -10.00 -9.93
N ARG A 32 -17.97 -8.98 -9.18
CA ARG A 32 -17.12 -8.33 -8.18
C ARG A 32 -16.87 -9.28 -7.00
N ILE A 33 -15.64 -9.31 -6.50
CA ILE A 33 -15.32 -10.06 -5.28
C ILE A 33 -16.06 -9.41 -4.10
N PRO A 34 -16.75 -10.18 -3.21
CA PRO A 34 -17.51 -9.61 -2.10
C PRO A 34 -16.70 -8.61 -1.30
N SER A 35 -17.25 -7.41 -1.02
CA SER A 35 -16.51 -6.31 -0.38
C SER A 35 -16.15 -6.61 1.08
N SER A 36 -15.06 -6.02 1.58
CA SER A 36 -14.74 -6.05 3.01
C SER A 36 -15.26 -4.84 3.78
N LYS A 37 -15.48 -3.69 3.14
CA LYS A 37 -15.58 -2.40 3.85
C LYS A 37 -17.00 -1.89 4.10
N ASN A 38 -18.01 -2.31 3.34
CA ASN A 38 -19.32 -1.65 3.36
C ASN A 38 -20.46 -2.69 3.31
N MET A 39 -21.47 -2.47 4.16
CA MET A 39 -22.65 -3.29 4.47
C MET A 39 -22.47 -4.24 5.65
N LYS A 40 -23.45 -4.20 6.58
CA LYS A 40 -23.70 -5.12 7.69
C LYS A 40 -23.01 -6.46 7.42
N GLN A 41 -21.80 -6.63 7.98
CA GLN A 41 -21.00 -7.82 7.69
C GLN A 41 -21.71 -9.02 8.31
N ASP A 42 -22.53 -9.67 7.51
CA ASP A 42 -22.91 -11.02 7.81
C ASP A 42 -21.64 -11.88 7.72
N ASN A 43 -21.46 -12.73 8.73
CA ASN A 43 -20.33 -13.67 8.82
C ASN A 43 -20.16 -14.48 7.53
N ASP A 44 -21.26 -14.75 6.84
CA ASP A 44 -21.26 -15.52 5.60
C ASP A 44 -20.62 -14.78 4.43
N THR A 45 -20.77 -13.44 4.35
CA THR A 45 -20.12 -12.64 3.29
C THR A 45 -18.60 -12.61 3.48
N LEU A 46 -18.14 -12.51 4.72
CA LEU A 46 -16.72 -12.56 5.07
C LEU A 46 -16.12 -13.94 4.76
N LYS A 47 -16.80 -15.02 5.17
CA LYS A 47 -16.39 -16.40 4.86
C LYS A 47 -16.28 -16.59 3.35
N ARG A 48 -17.30 -16.16 2.60
CA ARG A 48 -17.31 -16.21 1.14
C ARG A 48 -16.13 -15.44 0.52
N ARG A 49 -15.85 -14.23 1.00
CA ARG A 49 -14.72 -13.42 0.52
C ARG A 49 -13.39 -14.15 0.73
N LYS A 50 -13.15 -14.66 1.95
CA LYS A 50 -11.93 -15.42 2.27
C LYS A 50 -11.78 -16.63 1.35
N GLU A 51 -12.87 -17.34 1.11
CA GLU A 51 -12.88 -18.53 0.27
C GLU A 51 -12.59 -18.20 -1.21
N TRP A 52 -13.15 -17.10 -1.73
CA TRP A 52 -12.81 -16.63 -3.07
C TRP A 52 -11.32 -16.28 -3.19
N ILE A 53 -10.75 -15.57 -2.21
CA ILE A 53 -9.32 -15.21 -2.22
C ILE A 53 -8.45 -16.47 -2.22
N ARG A 54 -8.79 -17.44 -1.36
CA ARG A 54 -8.07 -18.70 -1.21
C ARG A 54 -8.08 -19.50 -2.51
N VAL A 55 -9.26 -19.72 -3.09
CA VAL A 55 -9.42 -20.58 -4.27
C VAL A 55 -8.87 -19.94 -5.53
N LEU A 56 -8.98 -18.63 -5.68
CA LEU A 56 -8.42 -17.90 -6.82
C LEU A 56 -6.90 -17.67 -6.71
N ARG A 57 -6.30 -17.99 -5.56
CA ARG A 57 -4.86 -17.86 -5.29
C ARG A 57 -4.32 -16.45 -5.61
N ILE A 58 -5.11 -15.44 -5.26
CA ILE A 58 -4.71 -14.04 -5.47
C ILE A 58 -3.69 -13.69 -4.40
N GLY A 59 -2.40 -13.70 -4.78
CA GLY A 59 -1.28 -13.36 -3.87
C GLY A 59 -1.11 -11.87 -3.59
N LYS A 60 -2.11 -11.04 -3.90
CA LYS A 60 -2.15 -9.59 -3.65
C LYS A 60 -3.43 -9.26 -2.88
N GLU A 61 -3.43 -8.12 -2.20
CA GLU A 61 -4.63 -7.64 -1.53
C GLU A 61 -5.77 -7.44 -2.54
N VAL A 62 -6.95 -7.99 -2.22
CA VAL A 62 -8.10 -7.87 -3.11
C VAL A 62 -8.74 -6.51 -2.98
N GLY A 63 -8.54 -5.68 -4.00
CA GLY A 63 -9.17 -4.38 -4.15
C GLY A 63 -10.66 -4.45 -4.48
N HIS A 64 -11.37 -3.36 -4.21
CA HIS A 64 -12.82 -3.21 -4.46
C HIS A 64 -13.21 -3.38 -5.94
N TYR A 65 -12.31 -3.05 -6.87
CA TYR A 65 -12.58 -3.09 -8.30
C TYR A 65 -12.28 -4.45 -8.96
N MET A 66 -11.72 -5.40 -8.21
CA MET A 66 -11.36 -6.70 -8.75
C MET A 66 -12.60 -7.53 -9.08
N LYS A 67 -12.61 -8.10 -10.29
CA LYS A 67 -13.72 -8.91 -10.79
C LYS A 67 -13.22 -10.23 -11.36
N VAL A 68 -14.08 -11.25 -11.27
CA VAL A 68 -13.86 -12.62 -11.74
C VAL A 68 -14.86 -12.89 -12.84
N CYS A 69 -14.43 -13.42 -13.98
CA CYS A 69 -15.35 -13.73 -15.08
C CYS A 69 -16.19 -14.99 -14.80
N SER A 70 -17.35 -15.10 -15.46
CA SER A 70 -18.32 -16.18 -15.32
C SER A 70 -17.75 -17.58 -15.55
N LYS A 71 -16.72 -17.73 -16.39
CA LYS A 71 -16.05 -19.02 -16.68
C LYS A 71 -15.42 -19.72 -15.46
N HIS A 72 -15.28 -19.02 -14.32
CA HIS A 72 -14.78 -19.64 -13.09
C HIS A 72 -15.88 -20.25 -12.23
N PHE A 73 -17.15 -20.06 -12.56
CA PHE A 73 -18.29 -20.53 -11.78
C PHE A 73 -19.03 -21.66 -12.49
N LYS A 74 -19.50 -22.63 -11.72
CA LYS A 74 -20.42 -23.65 -12.23
C LYS A 74 -21.79 -23.02 -12.50
N LYS A 75 -22.50 -23.52 -13.51
CA LYS A 75 -23.87 -23.09 -13.85
C LYS A 75 -24.81 -23.17 -12.63
N THR A 76 -24.67 -24.21 -11.79
CA THR A 76 -25.46 -24.40 -10.56
C THR A 76 -25.24 -23.34 -9.48
N GLY A 77 -24.16 -22.56 -9.57
CA GLY A 77 -23.85 -21.44 -8.68
C GLY A 77 -24.66 -20.17 -8.96
N TYR A 78 -25.42 -20.12 -10.05
CA TYR A 78 -26.27 -18.98 -10.41
C TYR A 78 -27.68 -19.11 -9.83
N ILE A 79 -28.32 -17.98 -9.51
CA ILE A 79 -29.66 -17.94 -8.88
C ILE A 79 -30.75 -18.46 -9.85
N PHE A 80 -30.53 -18.34 -11.17
CA PHE A 80 -31.39 -18.92 -12.21
C PHE A 80 -30.51 -19.46 -13.36
N PRO A 81 -30.04 -20.72 -13.28
CA PRO A 81 -29.11 -21.27 -14.25
C PRO A 81 -29.68 -21.33 -15.68
N ASP A 82 -30.98 -21.57 -15.82
CA ASP A 82 -31.62 -21.88 -17.12
C ASP A 82 -32.25 -20.66 -17.79
N VAL A 83 -32.25 -19.51 -17.11
CA VAL A 83 -32.75 -18.25 -17.67
C VAL A 83 -31.59 -17.47 -18.26
N THR A 84 -31.62 -17.25 -19.58
CA THR A 84 -30.63 -16.41 -20.27
C THR A 84 -30.84 -14.95 -19.88
N THR A 85 -30.07 -14.47 -18.90
CA THR A 85 -30.07 -13.08 -18.48
C THR A 85 -28.81 -12.37 -18.98
N LYS A 86 -28.91 -11.08 -19.30
CA LYS A 86 -27.75 -10.26 -19.71
C LYS A 86 -26.69 -10.16 -18.61
N ARG A 87 -27.09 -10.33 -17.34
CA ARG A 87 -26.23 -10.26 -16.15
C ARG A 87 -26.70 -11.32 -15.14
N PRO A 88 -26.20 -12.56 -15.23
CA PRO A 88 -26.59 -13.62 -14.31
C PRO A 88 -26.04 -13.32 -12.92
N HIS A 89 -26.85 -13.56 -11.89
CA HIS A 89 -26.48 -13.31 -10.50
C HIS A 89 -26.01 -14.60 -9.82
N LEU A 90 -24.93 -14.51 -9.07
CA LEU A 90 -24.39 -15.63 -8.28
C LEU A 90 -25.16 -15.78 -6.97
N LYS A 91 -25.43 -17.02 -6.57
CA LYS A 91 -25.94 -17.35 -5.23
C LYS A 91 -24.98 -16.84 -4.16
N SER A 92 -25.48 -16.61 -2.93
CA SER A 92 -24.63 -16.24 -1.79
C SER A 92 -23.54 -17.27 -1.49
N THR A 93 -23.81 -18.55 -1.76
CA THR A 93 -22.90 -19.68 -1.54
C THR A 93 -21.97 -19.99 -2.71
N ALA A 94 -22.09 -19.28 -3.84
CA ALA A 94 -21.30 -19.61 -5.02
C ALA A 94 -19.82 -19.26 -4.85
N ILE A 95 -18.97 -20.26 -5.09
CA ILE A 95 -17.51 -20.19 -5.00
C ILE A 95 -16.93 -20.50 -6.40
N PRO A 96 -15.91 -19.76 -6.87
CA PRO A 96 -15.18 -20.10 -8.09
C PRO A 96 -14.61 -21.52 -7.96
N SER A 97 -14.84 -22.39 -8.93
CA SER A 97 -14.36 -23.78 -8.89
C SER A 97 -13.84 -24.29 -10.23
N LEU A 98 -13.98 -23.50 -11.29
CA LEU A 98 -13.55 -23.86 -12.64
C LEU A 98 -12.37 -22.99 -13.08
N ASN A 99 -11.52 -23.54 -13.96
CA ASN A 99 -10.42 -22.81 -14.61
C ASN A 99 -9.52 -22.07 -13.61
N LEU A 100 -9.23 -22.71 -12.48
CA LEU A 100 -8.40 -22.14 -11.43
C LEU A 100 -6.93 -22.20 -11.85
N SER A 101 -6.13 -21.27 -11.33
CA SER A 101 -4.70 -21.19 -11.64
C SER A 101 -3.99 -22.48 -11.25
N VAL A 102 -3.37 -23.13 -12.24
CA VAL A 102 -2.52 -24.29 -12.02
C VAL A 102 -1.16 -23.76 -11.58
N LEU A 103 -0.75 -24.12 -10.36
CA LEU A 103 0.60 -23.89 -9.90
C LEU A 103 1.49 -24.94 -10.57
N SER A 104 2.02 -24.64 -11.76
CA SER A 104 3.21 -25.33 -12.22
C SER A 104 4.44 -24.67 -11.59
N THR A 105 5.48 -25.46 -11.33
CA THR A 105 6.76 -25.00 -10.78
C THR A 105 7.41 -23.91 -11.65
N GLU A 106 7.28 -24.02 -12.97
CA GLU A 106 7.74 -23.01 -13.94
C GLU A 106 7.07 -21.63 -13.75
N ASN A 107 5.77 -21.61 -13.42
CA ASN A 107 5.04 -20.36 -13.23
C ASN A 107 5.49 -19.59 -11.98
N ILE A 108 6.01 -20.28 -10.96
CA ILE A 108 6.54 -19.64 -9.74
C ILE A 108 7.80 -18.86 -10.07
N GLN A 109 8.71 -19.43 -10.86
CA GLN A 109 9.95 -18.78 -11.28
C GLN A 109 9.68 -17.53 -12.13
N VAL A 110 8.79 -17.62 -13.12
CA VAL A 110 8.41 -16.47 -13.97
C VAL A 110 7.79 -15.32 -13.15
N MET A 111 6.98 -15.65 -12.14
CA MET A 111 6.36 -14.66 -11.26
C MET A 111 7.38 -14.01 -10.32
N ALA A 112 8.34 -14.77 -9.79
CA ALA A 112 9.43 -14.24 -8.97
C ALA A 112 10.31 -13.29 -9.79
N GLU A 113 10.62 -13.65 -11.03
CA GLU A 113 11.47 -12.85 -11.90
C GLU A 113 10.78 -11.56 -12.36
N LYS A 114 9.46 -11.59 -12.62
CA LYS A 114 8.68 -10.37 -12.87
C LYS A 114 8.65 -9.42 -11.67
N ARG A 115 8.64 -9.94 -10.44
CA ARG A 115 8.74 -9.11 -9.22
C ARG A 115 10.11 -8.48 -9.14
N LYS A 116 11.18 -9.26 -9.33
CA LYS A 116 12.56 -8.75 -9.37
C LYS A 116 12.73 -7.59 -10.37
N ARG A 117 12.21 -7.73 -11.59
CA ARG A 117 12.25 -6.65 -12.61
C ARG A 117 11.43 -5.42 -12.23
N ALA A 118 10.35 -5.56 -11.46
CA ALA A 118 9.56 -4.43 -10.99
C ALA A 118 10.28 -3.69 -9.85
N ASP A 119 10.91 -4.44 -8.94
CA ASP A 119 11.71 -3.92 -7.84
C ASP A 119 12.96 -3.19 -8.39
N GLU A 120 13.68 -3.79 -9.35
CA GLU A 120 14.80 -3.15 -10.05
C GLU A 120 14.41 -1.85 -10.78
N ARG A 121 13.19 -1.77 -11.33
CA ARG A 121 12.70 -0.53 -11.94
C ARG A 121 12.40 0.54 -10.90
N HIS A 122 11.87 0.15 -9.74
CA HIS A 122 11.62 1.07 -8.65
C HIS A 122 12.92 1.64 -8.10
N GLU A 123 13.95 0.79 -7.94
CA GLU A 123 15.29 1.23 -7.52
C GLU A 123 15.92 2.21 -8.50
N ARG A 124 15.85 1.95 -9.82
CA ARG A 124 16.39 2.90 -10.82
C ARG A 124 15.75 4.28 -10.76
N CYS A 125 14.45 4.38 -10.49
CA CYS A 125 13.81 5.69 -10.31
C CYS A 125 14.31 6.40 -9.05
N ASN A 126 14.54 5.67 -7.95
CA ASN A 126 15.04 6.27 -6.71
C ASN A 126 16.50 6.74 -6.84
N THR A 127 17.34 6.02 -7.59
CA THR A 127 18.75 6.43 -7.82
C THR A 127 18.85 7.71 -8.65
N ILE A 128 17.97 7.91 -9.64
CA ILE A 128 17.96 9.14 -10.45
C ILE A 128 17.60 10.37 -9.60
N ILE A 129 16.67 10.22 -8.65
CA ILE A 129 16.26 11.31 -7.73
C ILE A 129 17.40 11.74 -6.79
N HIS A 130 18.32 10.83 -6.45
CA HIS A 130 19.39 11.10 -5.48
C HIS A 130 20.64 11.77 -6.10
N LEU A 131 20.85 11.64 -7.41
CA LEU A 131 21.97 12.25 -8.13
C LEU A 131 21.77 13.76 -8.38
N ASP A 132 20.53 14.23 -8.39
CA ASP A 132 20.22 15.65 -8.58
C ASP A 132 20.37 16.49 -7.29
N PHE A 133 20.63 15.86 -6.13
CA PHE A 133 20.64 16.54 -4.83
C PHE A 133 22.02 16.65 -4.15
N THR A 134 23.06 15.99 -4.66
CA THR A 134 24.40 15.97 -4.01
C THR A 134 25.48 16.76 -4.72
N SER A 135 25.15 17.47 -5.80
CA SER A 135 26.05 18.47 -6.37
C SER A 135 25.80 19.81 -5.69
N ASP A 136 26.36 20.01 -4.49
CA ASP A 136 26.90 21.32 -4.05
C ASP A 136 27.41 21.26 -2.60
N LYS A 137 28.70 21.58 -2.46
CA LYS A 137 29.45 22.09 -1.29
C LYS A 137 30.41 21.14 -0.56
N GLU A 138 31.68 21.24 -0.98
CA GLU A 138 32.87 21.12 -0.12
C GLU A 138 33.05 22.39 0.75
N GLY A 139 33.60 22.24 1.98
CA GLY A 139 33.95 23.37 2.85
C GLY A 139 34.43 23.05 4.28
N THR A 140 35.58 22.37 4.40
CA THR A 140 36.81 22.64 5.21
C THR A 140 36.86 23.50 6.52
N LEU A 141 37.53 22.94 7.57
CA LEU A 141 38.27 23.47 8.78
C LEU A 141 37.53 24.35 9.86
N SER A 142 37.91 24.46 11.15
CA SER A 142 38.92 23.87 12.08
C SER A 142 38.56 24.15 13.56
N GLU A 143 39.32 23.52 14.47
CA GLU A 143 39.41 23.61 15.95
C GLU A 143 39.45 25.03 16.58
N ASP A 144 38.92 25.24 17.80
CA ASP A 144 39.71 25.16 19.06
C ASP A 144 38.95 25.48 20.38
N THR A 145 39.53 25.00 21.48
CA THR A 145 39.14 24.84 22.91
C THR A 145 38.73 26.08 23.76
N LYS A 146 37.79 25.91 24.74
CA LYS A 146 37.99 26.14 26.22
C LYS A 146 36.76 25.83 27.10
N ALA A 147 36.99 25.12 28.21
CA ALA A 147 35.99 24.69 29.20
C ALA A 147 35.62 25.74 30.27
N ARG A 148 34.36 25.72 30.74
CA ARG A 148 33.97 25.96 32.15
C ARG A 148 32.51 25.53 32.42
N ASN A 149 32.33 24.93 33.59
CA ASN A 149 31.17 24.13 34.01
C ASN A 149 30.02 24.99 34.56
N ALA A 150 28.77 24.59 34.33
CA ALA A 150 27.64 25.01 35.17
C ALA A 150 26.48 24.00 35.13
N THR A 151 25.98 23.76 36.33
CA THR A 151 24.93 22.88 36.83
C THR A 151 23.52 23.19 36.29
N THR A 152 22.76 22.11 36.20
CA THR A 152 21.31 21.83 36.14
C THR A 152 20.25 22.95 36.31
N GLU A 153 19.11 22.71 35.64
CA GLU A 153 17.72 23.19 35.85
C GLU A 153 17.26 24.44 35.07
N ASP A 154 16.52 24.24 33.97
CA ASP A 154 15.08 24.58 33.86
C ASP A 154 14.53 24.51 32.41
N GLN A 155 13.49 23.69 32.22
CA GLN A 155 12.46 23.79 31.17
C GLN A 155 11.12 23.90 31.94
N PRO A 156 10.04 24.59 31.49
CA PRO A 156 9.74 24.90 30.08
C PRO A 156 9.04 26.25 29.82
N GLN A 157 9.51 27.00 28.82
CA GLN A 157 8.75 28.14 28.23
C GLN A 157 8.32 27.91 26.77
N PHE A 158 8.68 26.78 26.17
CA PHE A 158 8.45 26.56 24.73
C PHE A 158 7.01 26.19 24.36
N LEU A 159 6.22 25.66 25.31
CA LEU A 159 4.86 25.14 25.03
C LEU A 159 3.81 26.23 24.77
N ASN A 160 4.03 27.45 25.26
CA ASN A 160 3.02 28.52 25.11
C ASN A 160 3.14 29.29 23.79
N LEU A 161 4.23 29.14 23.05
CA LEU A 161 4.42 29.88 21.79
C LEU A 161 3.72 29.23 20.59
N LEU A 162 3.55 27.91 20.61
CA LEU A 162 3.03 27.13 19.47
C LEU A 162 1.51 27.16 19.33
N HIS A 163 0.75 27.48 20.39
CA HIS A 163 -0.71 27.54 20.33
C HIS A 163 -1.25 28.85 19.72
N SER A 164 -0.39 29.82 19.39
CA SER A 164 -0.79 31.16 18.92
C SER A 164 -0.76 31.36 17.39
N LEU A 165 -0.35 30.36 16.61
CA LEU A 165 -0.33 30.45 15.15
C LEU A 165 -1.62 29.86 14.57
N LYS A 166 -2.64 30.72 14.46
CA LYS A 166 -3.87 30.44 13.71
C LYS A 166 -3.64 30.74 12.22
N ASP A 167 -3.35 29.71 11.44
CA ASP A 167 -3.25 29.82 9.98
C ASP A 167 -4.64 29.95 9.33
N LYS A 168 -4.87 31.10 8.70
CA LYS A 168 -6.00 31.35 7.80
C LYS A 168 -5.52 31.04 6.38
N SER A 169 -5.61 29.79 5.92
CA SER A 169 -5.90 29.41 4.51
C SER A 169 -5.49 27.99 4.08
N THR A 170 -4.93 27.14 4.93
CA THR A 170 -4.54 25.77 4.53
C THR A 170 -5.51 24.70 5.06
N GLN A 171 -5.78 23.70 4.22
CA GLN A 171 -6.82 22.68 4.42
C GLN A 171 -6.44 21.56 5.41
N VAL A 172 -5.37 21.77 6.18
CA VAL A 172 -4.84 20.81 7.15
C VAL A 172 -4.62 21.55 8.47
N SER A 173 -5.28 21.09 9.53
CA SER A 173 -5.15 21.65 10.87
C SER A 173 -3.74 21.35 11.40
N SER A 174 -3.03 22.37 11.88
CA SER A 174 -1.71 22.24 12.52
C SER A 174 -1.72 21.29 13.72
N GLY A 175 -2.89 21.01 14.32
CA GLY A 175 -3.04 20.02 15.39
C GLY A 175 -2.81 18.56 14.97
N ASP A 176 -2.95 18.23 13.68
CA ASP A 176 -2.80 16.84 13.19
C ASP A 176 -1.34 16.44 12.93
N PHE A 177 -0.44 17.42 12.77
CA PHE A 177 0.99 17.17 12.65
C PHE A 177 1.67 17.04 14.03
N VAL A 178 1.23 17.85 15.00
CA VAL A 178 1.85 17.89 16.33
C VAL A 178 1.64 16.57 17.09
N THR A 179 0.51 15.87 16.87
CA THR A 179 0.25 14.57 17.49
C THR A 179 1.12 13.42 16.96
N GLN A 180 1.76 13.56 15.79
CA GLN A 180 2.66 12.53 15.24
C GLN A 180 4.12 12.70 15.68
N ILE A 181 4.55 13.92 16.01
CA ILE A 181 5.95 14.22 16.38
C ILE A 181 6.24 13.83 17.84
N LEU A 182 5.22 13.76 18.70
CA LEU A 182 5.34 13.40 20.11
C LEU A 182 5.24 11.90 20.41
N ILE A 183 5.17 11.03 19.38
CA ILE A 183 5.17 9.58 19.61
C ILE A 183 6.61 9.16 19.98
N PRO A 184 6.85 8.60 21.18
CA PRO A 184 8.16 8.09 21.53
C PRO A 184 8.64 7.06 20.50
N SER A 185 9.88 7.18 20.05
CA SER A 185 10.49 6.35 18.99
C SER A 185 10.30 4.84 19.19
N ASN A 186 10.18 4.40 20.45
CA ASN A 186 9.94 3.00 20.84
C ASN A 186 8.53 2.46 20.51
N LYS A 187 7.58 3.29 20.05
CA LYS A 187 6.21 2.88 19.69
C LYS A 187 5.89 3.00 18.20
N LEU A 188 6.82 3.46 17.37
CA LEU A 188 6.58 3.57 15.93
C LEU A 188 6.80 2.24 15.21
N SER A 189 5.83 1.84 14.39
CA SER A 189 6.02 0.74 13.43
C SER A 189 7.03 1.15 12.35
N SER A 190 7.82 0.21 11.83
CA SER A 190 8.78 0.45 10.74
C SER A 190 8.13 1.09 9.50
N LYS A 191 6.85 0.81 9.22
CA LYS A 191 6.09 1.47 8.14
C LYS A 191 5.78 2.93 8.44
N GLN A 192 5.49 3.26 9.70
CA GLN A 192 5.21 4.63 10.11
C GLN A 192 6.50 5.45 10.18
N LEU A 193 7.58 4.86 10.70
CA LEU A 193 8.91 5.44 10.69
C LEU A 193 9.33 5.81 9.26
N ASN A 194 9.23 4.85 8.33
CA ASN A 194 9.58 5.11 6.93
C ASN A 194 8.71 6.21 6.30
N SER A 195 7.41 6.26 6.65
CA SER A 195 6.54 7.33 6.14
C SER A 195 6.85 8.71 6.73
N LEU A 196 7.39 8.79 7.95
CA LEU A 196 7.67 10.04 8.65
C LEU A 196 9.07 10.58 8.38
N THR A 197 10.08 9.70 8.30
CA THR A 197 11.49 10.07 8.21
C THR A 197 12.17 9.61 6.94
N GLY A 198 11.52 8.74 6.14
CA GLY A 198 12.16 8.06 5.01
C GLY A 198 13.16 6.97 5.43
N LEU A 199 13.29 6.69 6.73
CA LEU A 199 14.22 5.68 7.24
C LEU A 199 13.53 4.32 7.40
N HIS A 200 14.13 3.29 6.81
CA HIS A 200 13.62 1.92 6.86
C HIS A 200 13.98 1.16 8.14
N LEU A 201 14.99 1.62 8.90
CA LEU A 201 15.50 0.95 10.09
C LEU A 201 15.46 1.89 11.30
N VAL A 202 14.79 1.45 12.38
CA VAL A 202 14.76 2.15 13.67
C VAL A 202 16.18 2.35 14.23
N LYS A 203 17.07 1.38 14.04
CA LYS A 203 18.48 1.47 14.47
C LYS A 203 19.24 2.66 13.87
N LEU A 204 18.91 3.03 12.64
CA LEU A 204 19.52 4.20 11.99
C LEU A 204 19.03 5.50 12.63
N LEU A 205 17.75 5.55 13.04
CA LEU A 205 17.22 6.69 13.79
C LEU A 205 17.85 6.77 15.18
N GLU A 206 18.02 5.64 15.88
CA GLU A 206 18.70 5.58 17.18
C GLU A 206 20.15 6.06 17.07
N GLN A 207 20.90 5.57 16.07
CA GLN A 207 22.27 6.02 15.80
C GLN A 207 22.37 7.51 15.44
N LEU A 208 21.43 8.03 14.65
CA LEU A 208 21.37 9.46 14.34
C LEU A 208 21.00 10.29 15.58
N THR A 209 20.10 9.77 16.43
CA THR A 209 19.73 10.43 17.67
C THR A 209 20.92 10.46 18.62
N GLU A 210 21.65 9.36 18.76
CA GLU A 210 22.90 9.28 19.52
C GLU A 210 23.96 10.24 18.97
N TYR A 211 24.14 10.28 17.65
CA TYR A 211 25.08 11.19 17.00
C TYR A 211 24.71 12.67 17.23
N VAL A 212 23.44 13.04 17.06
CA VAL A 212 22.96 14.41 17.34
C VAL A 212 23.06 14.73 18.83
N GLN A 213 22.81 13.77 19.72
CA GLN A 213 22.99 13.94 21.15
C GLN A 213 24.46 14.17 21.50
N MET A 214 25.38 13.45 20.83
CA MET A 214 26.82 13.64 20.96
C MET A 214 27.26 14.99 20.39
N GLU A 215 26.69 15.44 19.27
CA GLU A 215 27.02 16.71 18.63
C GLU A 215 26.49 17.91 19.43
N LEU A 216 25.30 17.78 20.04
CA LEU A 216 24.76 18.76 20.97
C LEU A 216 25.56 18.83 22.28
N GLN A 217 26.24 17.74 22.65
CA GLN A 217 27.17 17.70 23.78
C GLN A 217 28.59 18.18 23.41
N SER A 218 28.97 18.16 22.13
CA SER A 218 30.27 18.64 21.64
C SER A 218 30.25 20.12 21.22
N ALA A 219 29.08 20.72 21.02
CA ALA A 219 28.94 22.13 20.67
C ALA A 219 29.46 23.06 21.79
N PRO A 220 30.41 23.97 21.50
CA PRO A 220 30.89 24.94 22.49
C PRO A 220 29.78 25.94 22.84
N LYS A 221 29.59 26.18 24.15
CA LYS A 221 28.65 27.19 24.69
C LYS A 221 29.06 28.61 24.40
#